data_AF-A0A918JXX7-F1
#
_entry.id   AF-A0A918JXX7-F1
#
_cell.length_a   1.000
_cell.length_b   1.000
_cell.length_c   1.000
_cell.angle_alpha   90.00
_cell.angle_beta   90.00
_cell.angle_gamma   90.00
#
_symmetry.space_group_name_H-M   'P 1'
#
loop_
_entity.id
_entity.type
_entity.pdbx_description
1 polymer ?
#
loop_
_entity_poly.entity_id
_entity_poly.type
_entity_poly.pdbx_seq_one_letter_code
_entity_poly.pdbx_strand_id
1 'polypeptide(L)'
;MKLLKYLLVLPLLLFFFEKTYAQENNISVDSALQQEKIEGQFDIVIKKSGKFQEYKVVKLIWLNKLKSNTVDTIKTLESKLNTSNLKITEQKSTITELEESLAKTNDNLSTITLEKDSISFFGIALTKSSYKTMMWVIIGILLGLLGFFIYKFKNSNSITLEARKALDETEAEFEDHRRRALEREQKVMRKLQDEINKQRKTGTK
;
A
#
# COMPACT_ATOMS: atom_id res chain seq x y z
N MET A 1 47.28 19.85 68.95
CA MET A 1 47.59 19.15 67.68
C MET A 1 46.82 19.64 66.44
N LYS A 2 46.13 20.80 66.46
CA LYS A 2 45.49 21.35 65.24
C LYS A 2 46.39 22.38 64.52
N LEU A 3 47.17 23.18 65.26
CA LEU A 3 48.12 24.15 64.69
C LEU A 3 49.29 23.51 63.92
N LEU A 4 49.80 22.37 64.39
CA LEU A 4 50.89 21.66 63.70
C LEU A 4 50.47 21.10 62.32
N LYS A 5 49.18 20.81 62.12
CA LYS A 5 48.65 20.32 60.83
C LYS A 5 48.67 21.42 59.76
N TYR A 6 48.40 22.66 60.13
CA TYR A 6 48.44 23.79 59.18
C TYR A 6 49.88 24.19 58.81
N LEU A 7 50.85 23.97 59.71
CA LEU A 7 52.26 24.24 59.45
C LEU A 7 52.86 23.31 58.38
N LEU A 8 52.30 22.10 58.21
CA LEU A 8 52.67 21.15 57.16
C LEU A 8 52.01 21.45 55.80
N VAL A 9 50.97 22.30 55.76
CA VAL A 9 50.27 22.70 54.51
C VAL A 9 50.92 23.92 53.85
N LEU A 10 51.63 24.75 54.62
CA LEU A 10 52.32 25.94 54.13
C LEU A 10 53.38 25.68 53.03
N PRO A 11 54.24 24.64 53.11
CA PRO A 11 55.19 24.37 52.03
C PRO A 11 54.52 23.78 50.78
N LEU A 12 53.36 23.12 50.90
CA LEU A 12 52.61 22.59 49.76
C LEU A 12 51.95 23.69 48.92
N LEU A 13 51.64 24.84 49.53
CA LEU A 13 51.04 26.00 48.87
C LEU A 13 52.07 26.85 48.11
N LEU A 14 53.36 26.73 48.44
CA LEU A 14 54.46 27.46 47.77
C LEU A 14 55.02 26.75 46.52
N PHE A 15 54.64 25.49 46.27
CA PHE A 15 55.03 24.76 45.06
C PHE A 15 54.19 25.11 43.81
N PHE A 16 53.21 26.00 43.91
CA PHE A 16 52.37 26.42 42.78
C PHE A 16 52.90 27.60 41.97
N PHE A 17 54.09 28.12 42.27
CA PHE A 17 54.74 29.14 41.43
C PHE A 17 55.71 28.51 40.42
N GLU A 18 55.18 27.71 39.49
CA GLU A 18 55.90 27.47 38.24
C GLU A 18 55.86 28.75 37.41
N LYS A 19 57.02 29.37 37.20
CA LYS A 19 57.17 30.43 36.21
C LYS A 19 57.15 29.80 34.83
N THR A 20 56.00 29.85 34.17
CA THR A 20 55.89 29.63 32.72
C THR A 20 56.69 30.71 32.00
N TYR A 21 57.85 30.34 31.47
CA TYR A 21 58.56 31.15 30.48
C TYR A 21 57.79 31.03 29.16
N ALA A 22 56.94 32.00 28.87
CA ALA A 22 56.46 32.22 27.51
C ALA A 22 57.65 32.71 26.68
N GLN A 23 58.41 31.80 26.08
CA GLN A 23 59.39 32.17 25.06
C GLN A 23 58.61 32.66 23.84
N GLU A 24 58.77 33.94 23.49
CA GLU A 24 58.31 34.47 22.21
C GLU A 24 59.13 33.72 21.13
N ASN A 25 58.51 32.74 20.48
CA ASN A 25 59.09 32.03 19.36
C ASN A 25 59.57 33.08 18.36
N ASN A 26 60.89 33.25 18.26
CA ASN A 26 61.48 34.21 17.35
C ASN A 26 61.47 33.58 15.95
N ILE A 27 60.26 33.41 15.41
CA ILE A 27 60.04 32.84 14.10
C ILE A 27 60.74 33.74 13.09
N SER A 28 61.68 33.17 12.35
CA SER A 28 62.33 33.88 11.26
C SER A 28 61.29 34.16 10.16
N VAL A 29 61.39 35.30 9.47
CA VAL A 29 60.42 35.66 8.43
C VAL A 29 60.36 34.59 7.33
N ASP A 30 61.49 33.94 7.04
CA ASP A 30 61.56 32.86 6.05
C ASP A 30 60.83 31.58 6.52
N SER A 31 60.88 31.26 7.82
CA SER A 31 60.10 30.16 8.40
C SER A 31 58.60 30.46 8.41
N ALA A 32 58.22 31.70 8.73
CA ALA A 32 56.82 32.14 8.73
C ALA A 32 56.18 32.05 7.34
N LEU A 33 56.91 32.50 6.30
CA LEU A 33 56.50 32.44 4.90
C LEU A 33 56.35 31.01 4.35
N GLN A 34 56.75 29.99 5.10
CA GLN A 34 56.60 28.58 4.71
C GLN A 34 55.53 27.82 5.52
N GLN A 35 55.33 28.18 6.79
CA GLN A 35 54.53 27.37 7.72
C GLN A 35 53.24 28.04 8.19
N GLU A 36 53.15 29.37 8.13
CA GLU A 36 51.96 30.06 8.62
C GLU A 36 50.86 30.19 7.56
N LYS A 37 49.62 30.38 8.03
CA LYS A 37 48.50 30.81 7.19
C LYS A 37 48.83 32.18 6.58
N ILE A 38 48.22 32.48 5.43
CA ILE A 38 48.44 33.76 4.71
C ILE A 38 48.34 34.97 5.64
N GLU A 39 47.32 35.02 6.51
CA GLU A 39 47.16 36.09 7.51
C GLU A 39 48.40 36.26 8.41
N GLY A 40 48.89 35.16 9.00
CA GLY A 40 50.11 35.19 9.82
C GLY A 40 51.37 35.56 9.04
N GLN A 41 51.45 35.17 7.76
CA GLN A 41 52.53 35.61 6.86
C GLN A 41 52.54 37.14 6.68
N PHE A 42 51.36 37.76 6.52
CA PHE A 42 51.23 39.22 6.43
C PHE A 42 51.65 39.90 7.74
N ASP A 43 51.15 39.40 8.87
CA ASP A 43 51.44 39.98 10.19
C ASP A 43 52.93 39.94 10.53
N ILE A 44 53.60 38.81 10.26
CA ILE A 44 55.03 38.65 10.53
C ILE A 44 55.88 39.52 9.61
N VAL A 45 55.53 39.61 8.32
CA VAL A 45 56.23 40.51 7.40
C VAL A 45 56.09 41.97 7.85
N ILE A 46 54.90 42.41 8.28
CA ILE A 46 54.68 43.79 8.77
C ILE A 46 55.46 44.04 10.09
N LYS A 47 55.41 43.08 11.03
CA LYS A 47 56.08 43.19 12.34
C LYS A 47 57.60 43.25 12.19
N LYS A 48 58.19 42.40 11.36
CA LYS A 48 59.65 42.26 11.18
C LYS A 48 60.25 43.21 10.12
N SER A 49 59.42 43.89 9.33
CA SER A 49 59.89 44.91 8.38
C SER A 49 60.41 46.16 9.09
N GLY A 50 61.45 46.77 8.50
CA GLY A 50 62.06 48.00 9.00
C GLY A 50 61.06 49.16 9.00
N LYS A 51 61.29 50.19 9.80
CA LYS A 51 60.48 51.41 9.82
C LYS A 51 61.32 52.59 9.32
N PHE A 52 60.79 53.35 8.38
CA PHE A 52 61.37 54.61 7.93
C PHE A 52 60.27 55.68 7.95
N GLN A 53 60.39 56.64 8.87
CA GLN A 53 59.33 57.61 9.16
C GLN A 53 57.99 56.90 9.47
N GLU A 54 56.95 57.17 8.69
CA GLU A 54 55.62 56.55 8.81
C GLU A 54 55.47 55.28 7.94
N TYR A 55 56.52 54.88 7.20
CA TYR A 55 56.49 53.77 6.26
C TYR A 55 57.18 52.51 6.80
N LYS A 56 56.73 51.35 6.31
CA LYS A 56 57.40 50.06 6.52
C LYS A 56 58.28 49.72 5.31
N VAL A 57 59.56 49.45 5.58
CA VAL A 57 60.56 49.01 4.59
C VAL A 57 60.57 47.49 4.57
N VAL A 58 59.93 46.92 3.56
CA VAL A 58 59.81 45.48 3.36
C VAL A 58 60.86 45.02 2.33
N LYS A 59 61.52 43.90 2.58
CA LYS A 59 62.42 43.29 1.60
C LYS A 59 61.62 42.81 0.38
N LEU A 60 62.11 43.11 -0.83
CA LEU A 60 61.47 42.70 -2.08
C LEU A 60 61.25 41.17 -2.16
N ILE A 61 62.20 40.38 -1.65
CA ILE A 61 62.11 38.91 -1.62
C ILE A 61 60.90 38.45 -0.79
N TRP A 62 60.68 39.04 0.38
CA TRP A 62 59.54 38.70 1.23
C TRP A 62 58.21 39.08 0.57
N LEU A 63 58.15 40.25 -0.04
CA LEU A 63 56.95 40.69 -0.75
C LEU A 63 56.62 39.79 -1.95
N ASN A 64 57.62 39.42 -2.75
CA ASN A 64 57.45 38.51 -3.88
C ASN A 64 57.02 37.10 -3.43
N LYS A 65 57.61 36.60 -2.34
CA LYS A 65 57.25 35.29 -1.78
C LYS A 65 55.81 35.29 -1.25
N LEU A 66 55.43 36.35 -0.54
CA LEU A 66 54.09 36.51 0.01
C LEU A 66 53.04 36.66 -1.08
N LYS A 67 53.35 37.38 -2.17
CA LYS A 67 52.54 37.43 -3.39
C LYS A 67 52.35 36.03 -3.99
N SER A 68 53.43 35.26 -4.17
CA SER A 68 53.37 33.89 -4.70
C SER A 68 52.47 33.00 -3.86
N ASN A 69 52.70 32.96 -2.54
CA ASN A 69 51.92 32.13 -1.62
C ASN A 69 50.43 32.51 -1.62
N THR A 70 50.12 33.81 -1.72
CA THR A 70 48.73 34.30 -1.79
C THR A 70 48.06 33.84 -3.09
N VAL A 71 48.74 33.98 -4.23
CA VAL A 71 48.24 33.51 -5.53
C VAL A 71 48.04 31.99 -5.53
N ASP A 72 48.99 31.24 -4.97
CA ASP A 72 48.88 29.78 -4.84
C ASP A 72 47.68 29.39 -3.99
N THR A 73 47.45 30.08 -2.86
CA THR A 73 46.30 29.84 -1.99
C THR A 73 44.99 30.11 -2.73
N ILE A 74 44.88 31.24 -3.43
CA ILE A 74 43.69 31.57 -4.25
C ILE A 74 43.45 30.49 -5.30
N LYS A 75 44.48 30.08 -6.04
CA LYS A 75 44.39 29.03 -7.05
C LYS A 75 43.94 27.69 -6.46
N THR A 76 44.42 27.35 -5.26
CA THR A 76 43.98 26.12 -4.57
C THR A 76 42.51 26.20 -4.14
N LEU A 77 42.04 27.38 -3.70
CA LEU A 77 40.64 27.62 -3.35
C LEU A 77 39.75 27.53 -4.59
N GLU A 78 40.12 28.17 -5.69
CA GLU A 78 39.41 28.08 -6.97
C GLU A 78 39.30 26.64 -7.46
N SER A 79 40.39 25.87 -7.38
CA SER A 79 40.40 24.45 -7.74
C SER A 79 39.46 23.60 -6.85
N LYS A 80 39.47 23.83 -5.53
CA LYS A 80 38.54 23.18 -4.61
C LYS A 80 37.09 23.56 -4.88
N LEU A 81 36.83 24.83 -5.21
CA LEU A 81 35.50 25.34 -5.53
C LEU A 81 34.98 24.69 -6.83
N ASN A 82 35.81 24.64 -7.87
CA ASN A 82 35.48 23.93 -9.12
C ASN A 82 35.19 22.44 -8.88
N THR A 83 36.03 21.77 -8.08
CA THR A 83 35.81 20.36 -7.72
C THR A 83 34.49 20.16 -6.95
N SER A 84 34.16 21.08 -6.03
CA SER A 84 32.91 21.04 -5.28
C SER A 84 31.71 21.29 -6.19
N ASN A 85 31.80 22.23 -7.12
CA ASN A 85 30.73 22.50 -8.10
C ASN A 85 30.50 21.30 -9.01
N LEU A 86 31.57 20.62 -9.47
CA LEU A 86 31.46 19.39 -10.25
C LEU A 86 30.72 18.29 -9.46
N LYS A 87 31.06 18.11 -8.18
CA LYS A 87 30.34 17.17 -7.30
C LYS A 87 28.88 17.55 -7.12
N ILE A 88 28.56 18.84 -6.96
CA ILE A 88 27.17 19.32 -6.88
C ILE A 88 26.41 19.01 -8.17
N THR A 89 27.03 19.23 -9.34
CA THR A 89 26.38 18.91 -10.62
C THR A 89 26.15 17.41 -10.80
N GLU A 90 27.11 16.57 -10.39
CA GLU A 90 26.99 15.12 -10.42
C GLU A 90 25.88 14.64 -9.46
N GLN A 91 25.86 15.14 -8.23
CA GLN A 91 24.82 14.85 -7.24
C GLN A 91 23.44 15.31 -7.73
N LYS A 92 23.34 16.45 -8.41
CA LYS A 92 22.08 16.91 -9.00
C LYS A 92 21.59 15.96 -10.09
N SER A 93 22.49 15.46 -10.94
CA SER A 93 22.16 14.46 -11.98
C SER A 93 21.64 13.17 -11.36
N THR A 94 22.33 12.64 -10.34
CA THR A 94 21.90 11.40 -9.68
C THR A 94 20.58 11.56 -8.94
N ILE A 95 20.32 12.73 -8.31
CA ILE A 95 19.02 13.04 -7.73
C ILE A 95 17.93 13.02 -8.79
N THR A 96 18.14 13.68 -9.94
CA THR A 96 17.14 13.68 -11.02
C THR A 96 16.87 12.28 -11.58
N GLU A 97 17.91 11.45 -11.73
CA GLU A 97 17.77 10.05 -12.16
C GLU A 97 17.01 9.19 -11.14
N LEU A 98 17.31 9.39 -9.84
CA LEU A 98 16.62 8.71 -8.75
C LEU A 98 15.15 9.12 -8.65
N GLU A 99 14.85 10.41 -8.81
CA GLU A 99 13.48 10.93 -8.84
C GLU A 99 12.70 10.35 -10.02
N GLU A 100 13.30 10.28 -11.21
CA GLU A 100 12.68 9.68 -12.40
C GLU A 100 12.44 8.17 -12.21
N SER A 101 13.42 7.45 -11.64
CA SER A 101 13.28 6.02 -11.32
C SER A 101 12.20 5.77 -10.26
N LEU A 102 12.09 6.64 -9.26
CA LEU A 102 11.08 6.56 -8.22
C LEU A 102 9.69 6.85 -8.78
N ALA A 103 9.56 7.84 -9.66
CA ALA A 103 8.31 8.12 -10.38
C ALA A 103 7.88 6.92 -11.22
N LYS A 104 8.78 6.37 -12.06
CA LYS A 104 8.51 5.15 -12.84
C LYS A 104 8.12 3.96 -11.97
N THR A 105 8.79 3.78 -10.83
CA THR A 105 8.50 2.69 -9.90
C THR A 105 7.12 2.83 -9.27
N ASN A 106 6.74 4.05 -8.86
CA ASN A 106 5.41 4.32 -8.31
C ASN A 106 4.31 4.14 -9.37
N ASP A 107 4.53 4.60 -10.60
CA ASP A 107 3.59 4.39 -11.71
C ASP A 107 3.42 2.90 -12.02
N ASN A 108 4.52 2.14 -12.08
CA ASN A 108 4.49 0.69 -12.25
C ASN A 108 3.77 0.00 -11.08
N LEU A 109 4.02 0.43 -9.84
CA LEU A 109 3.34 -0.14 -8.66
C LEU A 109 1.84 0.14 -8.71
N SER A 110 1.43 1.35 -9.11
CA SER A 110 0.01 1.69 -9.28
C SER A 110 -0.64 0.83 -10.38
N THR A 111 0.05 0.64 -11.51
CA THR A 111 -0.40 -0.17 -12.64
C THR A 111 -0.53 -1.65 -12.25
N ILE A 112 0.50 -2.22 -11.62
CA ILE A 112 0.50 -3.60 -11.14
C ILE A 112 -0.58 -3.80 -10.06
N THR A 113 -0.81 -2.81 -9.20
CA THR A 113 -1.87 -2.89 -8.19
C THR A 113 -3.24 -2.94 -8.86
N LEU A 114 -3.48 -2.09 -9.86
CA LEU A 114 -4.71 -2.11 -10.65
C LEU A 114 -4.89 -3.42 -11.41
N GLU A 115 -3.85 -3.91 -12.08
CA GLU A 115 -3.88 -5.19 -12.80
C GLU A 115 -4.15 -6.37 -11.84
N LYS A 116 -3.42 -6.44 -10.72
CA LYS A 116 -3.54 -7.51 -9.73
C LYS A 116 -4.91 -7.49 -9.04
N ASP A 117 -5.47 -6.33 -8.78
CA ASP A 117 -6.80 -6.20 -8.19
C ASP A 117 -7.92 -6.31 -9.22
N SER A 118 -7.59 -6.35 -10.51
CA SER A 118 -8.54 -6.61 -11.59
C SER A 118 -8.62 -8.09 -11.97
N ILE A 119 -9.79 -8.52 -12.41
CA ILE A 119 -10.05 -9.78 -13.09
C ILE A 119 -10.81 -9.43 -14.36
N SER A 120 -10.41 -10.00 -15.50
CA SER A 120 -11.16 -9.87 -16.74
C SER A 120 -12.40 -10.77 -16.69
N PHE A 121 -13.59 -10.16 -16.79
CA PHE A 121 -14.87 -10.85 -16.85
C PHE A 121 -15.65 -10.34 -18.06
N PHE A 122 -15.95 -11.22 -19.03
CA PHE A 122 -16.54 -10.87 -20.33
C PHE A 122 -15.81 -9.72 -21.08
N GLY A 123 -14.48 -9.66 -20.97
CA GLY A 123 -13.67 -8.63 -21.63
C GLY A 123 -13.64 -7.28 -20.92
N ILE A 124 -14.33 -7.14 -19.77
CA ILE A 124 -14.28 -5.96 -18.92
C ILE A 124 -13.40 -6.26 -17.71
N ALA A 125 -12.48 -5.36 -17.37
CA ALA A 125 -11.68 -5.45 -16.16
C ALA A 125 -12.52 -5.03 -14.94
N LEU A 126 -12.78 -5.96 -14.03
CA LEU A 126 -13.52 -5.73 -12.79
C LEU A 126 -12.61 -5.91 -11.59
N THR A 127 -12.78 -5.11 -10.53
CA THR A 127 -12.05 -5.36 -9.29
C THR A 127 -12.45 -6.72 -8.68
N LYS A 128 -11.53 -7.39 -8.01
CA LYS A 128 -11.76 -8.67 -7.31
C LYS A 128 -12.96 -8.62 -6.36
N SER A 129 -13.13 -7.48 -5.68
CA SER A 129 -14.27 -7.24 -4.79
C SER A 129 -15.59 -7.17 -5.56
N SER A 130 -15.61 -6.46 -6.69
CA SER A 130 -16.80 -6.35 -7.56
C SER A 130 -17.16 -7.70 -8.18
N TYR A 131 -16.16 -8.45 -8.66
CA TYR A 131 -16.36 -9.80 -9.18
C TYR A 131 -16.97 -10.73 -8.13
N LYS A 132 -16.40 -10.77 -6.91
CA LYS A 132 -16.93 -11.59 -5.82
C LYS A 132 -18.36 -11.21 -5.47
N THR A 133 -18.64 -9.91 -5.34
CA THR A 133 -19.99 -9.42 -5.03
C THR A 133 -20.99 -9.81 -6.11
N MET A 134 -20.65 -9.59 -7.38
CA MET A 134 -21.49 -9.95 -8.51
C MET A 134 -21.75 -11.46 -8.57
N MET A 135 -20.75 -12.31 -8.32
CA MET A 135 -20.95 -13.76 -8.27
C MET A 135 -21.90 -14.19 -7.17
N TRP A 136 -21.78 -13.62 -5.97
CA TRP A 136 -22.73 -13.91 -4.89
C TRP A 136 -24.15 -13.44 -5.21
N VAL A 137 -24.32 -12.31 -5.90
CA VAL A 137 -25.63 -11.85 -6.39
C VAL A 137 -26.22 -12.83 -7.41
N ILE A 138 -25.44 -13.29 -8.39
CA ILE A 138 -25.88 -14.27 -9.38
C ILE A 138 -26.31 -15.58 -8.69
N ILE A 139 -25.50 -16.08 -7.76
CA ILE A 139 -25.82 -17.28 -6.97
C ILE A 139 -27.11 -17.06 -6.17
N GLY A 140 -27.27 -15.90 -5.52
CA GLY A 140 -28.46 -15.55 -4.76
C GLY A 140 -29.74 -15.54 -5.62
N ILE A 141 -29.68 -14.95 -6.81
CA ILE A 141 -30.80 -14.93 -7.76
C ILE A 141 -31.14 -16.35 -8.22
N LEU A 142 -30.15 -17.16 -8.59
CA LEU A 142 -30.35 -18.54 -9.02
C LEU A 142 -31.00 -19.39 -7.92
N LEU A 143 -30.53 -19.25 -6.67
CA LEU A 143 -31.13 -19.93 -5.52
C LEU A 143 -32.55 -19.46 -5.25
N GLY A 144 -32.82 -18.15 -5.36
CA GLY A 144 -34.16 -17.59 -5.22
C GLY A 144 -35.12 -18.13 -6.28
N LEU A 145 -34.70 -18.15 -7.55
CA LEU A 145 -35.47 -18.74 -8.64
C LEU A 145 -35.71 -20.23 -8.43
N LEU A 146 -34.69 -20.99 -8.04
CA LEU A 146 -34.82 -22.42 -7.76
C LEU A 146 -35.84 -22.67 -6.64
N GLY A 147 -35.77 -21.91 -5.55
CA GLY A 147 -36.74 -21.97 -4.45
C GLY A 147 -38.16 -21.66 -4.93
N PHE A 148 -38.32 -20.61 -5.75
CA PHE A 148 -39.61 -20.26 -6.36
C PHE A 148 -40.15 -21.36 -7.26
N PHE A 149 -39.31 -21.97 -8.10
CA PHE A 149 -39.69 -23.11 -8.96
C PHE A 149 -40.14 -24.32 -8.15
N ILE A 150 -39.39 -24.68 -7.10
CA ILE A 150 -39.77 -25.81 -6.21
C ILE A 150 -41.11 -25.52 -5.55
N TYR A 151 -41.32 -24.31 -5.04
CA TYR A 151 -42.59 -23.92 -4.43
C TYR A 151 -43.77 -24.04 -5.40
N LYS A 152 -43.63 -23.48 -6.61
CA LYS A 152 -44.66 -23.56 -7.66
C LYS A 152 -44.91 -25.01 -8.09
N PHE A 153 -43.85 -25.80 -8.25
CA PHE A 153 -43.94 -27.21 -8.64
C PHE A 153 -44.68 -28.04 -7.60
N LYS A 154 -44.37 -27.90 -6.30
CA LYS A 154 -45.07 -28.61 -5.23
C LYS A 154 -46.56 -28.26 -5.18
N ASN A 155 -46.90 -26.98 -5.31
CA ASN A 155 -48.29 -26.55 -5.34
C ASN A 155 -49.06 -27.14 -6.53
N SER A 156 -48.47 -27.09 -7.73
CA SER A 156 -49.07 -27.67 -8.93
C SER A 156 -49.22 -29.18 -8.82
N ASN A 157 -48.22 -29.87 -8.26
CA ASN A 157 -48.25 -31.32 -8.12
C ASN A 157 -49.36 -31.77 -7.14
N SER A 158 -49.60 -31.02 -6.07
CA SER A 158 -50.68 -31.30 -5.13
C SER A 158 -52.05 -31.22 -5.81
N ILE A 159 -52.28 -30.16 -6.59
CA ILE A 159 -53.55 -29.97 -7.33
C ILE A 159 -53.74 -31.10 -8.36
N THR A 160 -52.70 -31.47 -9.09
CA THR A 160 -52.76 -32.58 -10.06
C THR A 160 -53.07 -33.91 -9.38
N LEU A 161 -52.51 -34.16 -8.19
CA LEU A 161 -52.80 -35.38 -7.43
C LEU A 161 -54.25 -35.42 -6.95
N GLU A 162 -54.77 -34.30 -6.47
CA GLU A 162 -56.17 -34.16 -6.06
C GLU A 162 -57.12 -34.34 -7.23
N ALA A 163 -56.84 -33.72 -8.38
CA ALA A 163 -57.63 -33.88 -9.59
C ALA A 163 -57.65 -35.33 -10.11
N ARG A 164 -56.50 -36.03 -10.05
CA ARG A 164 -56.45 -37.47 -10.37
C ARG A 164 -57.31 -38.29 -9.43
N LYS A 165 -57.22 -38.04 -8.12
CA LYS A 165 -58.03 -38.74 -7.12
C LYS A 165 -59.54 -38.50 -7.32
N ALA A 166 -59.94 -37.26 -7.61
CA ALA A 166 -61.34 -36.92 -7.88
C ALA A 166 -61.85 -37.58 -9.16
N LEU A 167 -60.99 -37.72 -10.18
CA LEU A 167 -61.32 -38.46 -11.40
C LEU A 167 -61.53 -39.95 -11.10
N ASP A 168 -60.62 -40.58 -10.36
CA ASP A 168 -60.72 -41.99 -9.98
C ASP A 168 -62.01 -42.26 -9.17
N GLU A 169 -62.37 -41.35 -8.25
CA GLU A 169 -63.60 -41.43 -7.45
C GLU A 169 -64.86 -41.29 -8.32
N THR A 170 -64.87 -40.31 -9.23
CA THR A 170 -66.00 -40.09 -10.15
C THR A 170 -66.20 -41.27 -11.10
N GLU A 171 -65.11 -41.86 -11.60
CA GLU A 171 -65.15 -43.03 -12.48
C GLU A 171 -65.68 -44.26 -11.74
N ALA A 172 -65.28 -44.46 -10.47
CA ALA A 172 -65.82 -45.52 -9.62
C ALA A 172 -67.32 -45.33 -9.33
N GLU A 173 -67.77 -44.10 -9.03
CA GLU A 173 -69.19 -43.79 -8.84
C GLU A 173 -69.99 -43.99 -10.13
N PHE A 174 -69.44 -43.61 -11.28
CA PHE A 174 -70.08 -43.78 -12.57
C PHE A 174 -70.27 -45.26 -12.93
N GLU A 175 -69.24 -46.08 -12.74
CA GLU A 175 -69.32 -47.54 -12.95
C GLU A 175 -70.31 -48.20 -11.98
N ASP A 176 -70.36 -47.78 -10.71
CA ASP A 176 -71.36 -48.28 -9.76
C ASP A 176 -72.79 -47.83 -10.12
N HIS A 177 -72.97 -46.59 -10.57
CA HIS A 177 -74.25 -46.11 -11.07
C HIS A 177 -74.69 -46.90 -12.32
N ARG A 178 -73.77 -47.14 -13.26
CA ARG A 178 -74.00 -47.94 -14.47
C ARG A 178 -74.41 -49.37 -14.12
N ARG A 179 -73.73 -50.00 -13.16
CA ARG A 179 -74.10 -51.32 -12.64
C ARG A 179 -75.49 -51.32 -12.03
N ARG A 180 -75.81 -50.35 -11.16
CA ARG A 180 -77.15 -50.22 -10.56
C ARG A 180 -78.24 -49.95 -11.59
N ALA A 181 -77.97 -49.15 -12.62
CA ALA A 181 -78.89 -48.90 -13.73
C ALA A 181 -79.18 -50.20 -14.51
N LEU A 182 -78.15 -50.96 -14.89
CA LEU A 182 -78.30 -52.25 -15.55
C LEU A 182 -79.09 -53.24 -14.69
N GLU A 183 -78.81 -53.33 -13.39
CA GLU A 183 -79.56 -54.20 -12.47
C GLU A 183 -81.04 -53.78 -12.37
N ARG A 184 -81.34 -52.47 -12.39
CA ARG A 184 -82.72 -51.96 -12.42
C ARG A 184 -83.42 -52.33 -13.73
N GLU A 185 -82.79 -52.10 -14.86
CA GLU A 185 -83.34 -52.46 -16.17
C GLU A 185 -83.60 -53.97 -16.27
N GLN A 186 -82.63 -54.80 -15.87
CA GLN A 186 -82.81 -56.25 -15.82
C GLN A 186 -83.98 -56.67 -14.93
N LYS A 187 -84.14 -56.05 -13.75
CA LYS A 187 -85.27 -56.31 -12.86
C LYS A 187 -86.60 -55.87 -13.48
N VAL A 188 -86.66 -54.71 -14.13
CA VAL A 188 -87.86 -54.20 -14.81
C VAL A 188 -88.25 -55.10 -15.98
N MET A 189 -87.29 -55.52 -16.80
CA MET A 189 -87.54 -56.45 -17.92
C MET A 189 -88.05 -57.81 -17.43
N ARG A 190 -87.47 -58.34 -16.34
CA ARG A 190 -87.99 -59.57 -15.71
C ARG A 190 -89.43 -59.39 -15.24
N LYS A 191 -89.74 -58.31 -14.51
CA LYS A 191 -91.12 -58.01 -14.05
C LYS A 191 -92.10 -57.84 -15.22
N LEU A 192 -91.69 -57.15 -16.29
CA LEU A 192 -92.52 -56.99 -17.49
C LEU A 192 -92.82 -58.35 -18.13
N GLN A 193 -91.81 -59.21 -18.25
CA GLN A 193 -91.97 -60.54 -18.81
C GLN A 193 -92.87 -61.42 -17.94
N ASP A 194 -92.77 -61.32 -16.62
CA ASP A 194 -93.67 -61.99 -15.67
C ASP A 194 -95.13 -61.51 -15.83
N GLU A 195 -95.36 -60.21 -16.00
CA GLU A 195 -96.70 -59.65 -16.26
C GLU A 195 -97.26 -60.08 -17.62
N ILE A 196 -96.47 -60.09 -18.70
CA ILE A 196 -96.88 -60.63 -20.01
C ILE A 196 -97.28 -62.11 -19.90
N ASN A 197 -96.46 -62.91 -19.21
CA ASN A 197 -96.73 -64.33 -18.99
C ASN A 197 -98.02 -64.55 -18.18
N LYS A 198 -98.29 -63.68 -17.20
CA LYS A 198 -99.51 -63.70 -16.39
C LYS A 198 -100.75 -63.33 -17.20
N GLN A 199 -100.68 -62.28 -18.04
CA GLN A 199 -101.78 -61.91 -18.93
C GLN A 199 -102.08 -63.00 -19.96
N ARG A 200 -101.06 -63.63 -20.56
CA ARG A 200 -101.24 -64.74 -21.52
C ARG A 200 -101.94 -65.95 -20.90
N LYS A 201 -101.71 -66.22 -19.61
CA LYS A 201 -102.43 -67.28 -18.86
C LYS A 201 -103.89 -66.91 -18.56
N THR A 202 -104.21 -65.62 -18.44
CA THR A 202 -105.54 -65.13 -18.06
C THR A 202 -106.45 -64.90 -19.28
N GLY A 203 -105.89 -64.53 -20.44
CA GLY A 203 -106.61 -64.40 -21.72
C GLY A 203 -106.90 -65.73 -22.43
N THR A 204 -106.59 -66.86 -21.80
CA THR A 204 -106.95 -68.20 -22.27
C THR A 204 -108.14 -68.71 -21.45
N LYS A 205 -109.33 -68.17 -21.71
CA LYS A 205 -110.63 -68.71 -21.30
C LYS A 205 -111.66 -68.39 -22.37
#